data_AF-A0A6G3YZB7-F1
#
_entry.id   AF-A0A6G3YZB7-F1
#
_cell.length_a   1.000
_cell.length_b   1.000
_cell.length_c   1.000
_cell.angle_alpha   90.00
_cell.angle_beta   90.00
_cell.angle_gamma   90.00
#
_symmetry.space_group_name_H-M   'P 1'
#
loop_
_entity.id
_entity.type
_entity.pdbx_description
1 polymer ?
#
loop_
_entity_poly.entity_id
_entity_poly.type
_entity_poly.pdbx_seq_one_letter_code
_entity_poly.pdbx_strand_id
1 'polypeptide(L)'
;MEVIKGILNKRKIPIPELEYRELKNEHTYGYFSPRQWKIRINSKACPPQLNKKALPTLMNALYHETRHCEQFYLSARYLAMSFNGSNEKKVNDIVNELDIKRDIAEEAIKHPYESRASVRKSKRSKISKKNILAELDTVNKWQALFRRLRGTKADNQRLITEEENEVATVEANLNEARKFLEEYENLSDEDKNKRKGEYEKYKKQRDENHKKYREWLHEADAWDVGSKVGDSYTDQAVRHLLSVFSKAKIGPERALLSSLLNKSKITTNTIKNGKNIPWRIKRETRISFARFQ
;
A
#
# COMPACT_ATOMS: atom_id res chain seq x y z
N MET A 1 -11.75 -10.25 2.05
CA MET A 1 -11.74 -9.87 0.62
C MET A 1 -12.95 -9.07 0.17
N GLU A 2 -14.18 -9.40 0.58
CA GLU A 2 -15.40 -8.71 0.11
C GLU A 2 -15.39 -7.17 0.26
N VAL A 3 -14.84 -6.64 1.36
CA VAL A 3 -14.71 -5.18 1.55
C VAL A 3 -13.81 -4.54 0.48
N ILE A 4 -12.65 -5.15 0.20
CA ILE A 4 -11.70 -4.68 -0.83
C ILE A 4 -12.36 -4.76 -2.21
N LYS A 5 -13.05 -5.88 -2.52
CA LYS A 5 -13.81 -6.02 -3.77
C LYS A 5 -14.84 -4.90 -3.94
N GLY A 6 -15.58 -4.57 -2.88
CA GLY A 6 -16.55 -3.47 -2.92
C GLY A 6 -15.92 -2.12 -3.27
N ILE A 7 -14.74 -1.82 -2.72
CA ILE A 7 -14.00 -0.57 -2.99
C ILE A 7 -13.52 -0.53 -4.45
N LEU A 8 -12.87 -1.60 -4.92
CA LEU A 8 -12.34 -1.69 -6.27
C LEU A 8 -13.46 -1.67 -7.33
N ASN A 9 -14.53 -2.42 -7.11
CA ASN A 9 -15.70 -2.47 -8.00
C ASN A 9 -16.37 -1.10 -8.13
N LYS A 10 -16.54 -0.36 -7.03
CA LYS A 10 -17.11 1.01 -7.06
C LYS A 10 -16.32 1.94 -7.98
N ARG A 11 -15.03 1.70 -8.15
CA ARG A 11 -14.11 2.49 -8.98
C ARG A 11 -13.81 1.84 -10.33
N LYS A 12 -14.46 0.72 -10.63
CA LYS A 12 -14.26 -0.09 -11.84
C LYS A 12 -12.79 -0.50 -12.02
N ILE A 13 -12.14 -0.84 -10.91
CA ILE A 13 -10.77 -1.33 -10.88
C ILE A 13 -10.84 -2.86 -10.91
N PRO A 14 -10.18 -3.55 -11.84
CA PRO A 14 -10.11 -5.00 -11.83
C PRO A 14 -9.53 -5.52 -10.52
N ILE A 15 -10.20 -6.50 -9.92
CA ILE A 15 -9.79 -7.09 -8.64
C ILE A 15 -8.52 -7.92 -8.88
N PRO A 16 -7.40 -7.66 -8.19
CA PRO A 16 -6.22 -8.49 -8.31
C PRO A 16 -6.47 -9.87 -7.70
N GLU A 17 -5.83 -10.89 -8.26
CA GLU A 17 -5.80 -12.21 -7.65
C GLU A 17 -5.10 -12.10 -6.28
N LEU A 18 -5.59 -12.81 -5.26
CA LEU A 18 -4.95 -12.88 -3.95
C LEU A 18 -4.35 -14.26 -3.76
N GLU A 19 -3.04 -14.30 -3.51
CA GLU A 19 -2.30 -15.52 -3.22
C GLU A 19 -1.68 -15.43 -1.81
N TYR A 20 -1.93 -16.45 -0.99
CA TYR A 20 -1.32 -16.60 0.32
C TYR A 20 -0.21 -17.64 0.22
N ARG A 21 1.04 -17.23 0.42
CA ARG A 21 2.17 -18.16 0.36
C ARG A 21 3.34 -17.66 1.16
N GLU A 22 4.28 -18.56 1.40
CA GLU A 22 5.55 -18.17 1.96
C GLU A 22 6.33 -17.33 0.93
N LEU A 23 6.82 -16.17 1.38
CA LEU A 23 7.72 -15.34 0.58
C LEU A 23 9.15 -15.55 1.06
N LYS A 24 10.11 -15.50 0.13
CA LYS A 24 11.55 -15.63 0.44
C LYS A 24 12.02 -14.62 1.48
N ASN A 25 11.38 -13.45 1.55
CA ASN A 25 11.68 -12.43 2.54
C ASN A 25 10.64 -12.48 3.66
N GLU A 26 11.05 -12.95 4.84
CA GLU A 26 10.18 -13.10 6.02
C GLU A 26 9.67 -11.74 6.55
N HIS A 27 10.35 -10.64 6.23
CA HIS A 27 9.99 -9.30 6.69
C HIS A 27 9.06 -8.54 5.73
N THR A 28 8.82 -9.09 4.54
CA THR A 28 7.83 -8.55 3.61
C THR A 28 6.45 -9.09 4.00
N TYR A 29 5.53 -8.21 4.39
CA TYR A 29 4.15 -8.62 4.72
C TYR A 29 3.33 -8.97 3.48
N GLY A 30 3.60 -8.31 2.36
CA GLY A 30 3.00 -8.60 1.08
C GLY A 30 3.70 -7.87 -0.06
N TYR A 31 3.29 -8.15 -1.28
CA TYR A 31 3.64 -7.35 -2.45
C TYR A 31 2.58 -7.46 -3.54
N PHE A 32 2.40 -6.40 -4.29
CA PHE A 32 1.61 -6.37 -5.52
C PHE A 32 2.50 -6.57 -6.75
N SER A 33 2.12 -7.48 -7.64
CA SER A 33 2.73 -7.69 -8.95
C SER A 33 1.85 -7.08 -10.04
N PRO A 34 2.25 -5.95 -10.66
CA PRO A 34 1.48 -5.33 -11.73
C PRO A 34 1.34 -6.24 -12.96
N ARG A 35 2.44 -6.90 -13.36
CA ARG A 35 2.50 -7.79 -14.53
C ARG A 35 1.56 -8.99 -14.43
N GLN A 36 1.38 -9.52 -13.22
CA GLN A 36 0.48 -10.64 -12.96
C GLN A 36 -0.89 -10.19 -12.47
N TRP A 37 -1.05 -8.90 -12.17
CA TRP A 37 -2.19 -8.33 -11.47
C TRP A 37 -2.57 -9.11 -10.21
N LYS A 38 -1.58 -9.38 -9.36
CA LYS A 38 -1.70 -10.29 -8.23
C LYS A 38 -1.12 -9.69 -6.95
N ILE A 39 -1.87 -9.74 -5.86
CA ILE A 39 -1.39 -9.45 -4.51
C ILE A 39 -0.95 -10.76 -3.87
N ARG A 40 0.25 -10.76 -3.30
CA ARG A 40 0.74 -11.87 -2.49
C ARG A 40 0.92 -11.43 -1.06
N ILE A 41 0.41 -12.21 -0.13
CA ILE A 41 0.60 -11.99 1.30
C ILE A 41 1.50 -13.09 1.84
N ASN A 42 2.49 -12.68 2.62
CA ASN A 42 3.43 -13.60 3.23
C ASN A 42 2.77 -14.36 4.37
N SER A 43 2.63 -15.67 4.21
CA SER A 43 2.02 -16.54 5.20
C SER A 43 2.82 -16.68 6.49
N LYS A 44 4.13 -16.38 6.48
CA LYS A 44 4.97 -16.34 7.68
C LYS A 44 4.74 -15.06 8.48
N ALA A 45 4.81 -13.91 7.81
CA ALA A 45 4.67 -12.59 8.45
C ALA A 45 3.22 -12.29 8.87
N CYS A 46 2.27 -12.81 8.10
CA CYS A 46 0.86 -12.82 8.43
C CYS A 46 0.45 -14.29 8.53
N PRO A 47 0.38 -14.91 9.70
CA PRO A 47 -0.15 -16.26 9.82
C PRO A 47 -1.67 -16.26 9.54
N PRO A 48 -2.21 -17.33 8.92
CA PRO A 48 -3.64 -17.41 8.61
C PRO A 48 -4.51 -17.51 9.86
N GLN A 49 -3.95 -17.93 11.00
CA GLN A 49 -4.63 -17.83 12.29
C GLN A 49 -4.68 -16.37 12.74
N LEU A 50 -5.79 -15.69 12.43
CA LEU A 50 -6.06 -14.30 12.76
C LEU A 50 -6.25 -14.10 14.28
N ASN A 51 -5.14 -13.97 15.00
CA ASN A 51 -5.18 -13.46 16.37
C ASN A 51 -5.25 -11.91 16.35
N LYS A 52 -5.61 -11.30 17.49
CA LYS A 52 -5.76 -9.84 17.62
C LYS A 52 -4.51 -9.05 17.21
N LYS A 53 -3.32 -9.65 17.26
CA LYS A 53 -2.06 -9.01 16.87
C LYS A 53 -1.78 -9.16 15.36
N ALA A 54 -2.17 -10.29 14.76
CA ALA A 54 -1.94 -10.57 13.34
C ALA A 54 -2.94 -9.85 12.41
N LEU A 55 -4.18 -9.64 12.86
CA LEU A 55 -5.22 -9.02 12.03
C LEU A 55 -4.88 -7.59 11.58
N PRO A 56 -4.45 -6.65 12.45
CA PRO A 56 -4.05 -5.31 12.02
C PRO A 56 -2.94 -5.32 10.98
N THR A 57 -1.94 -6.18 11.17
CA THR A 57 -0.81 -6.35 10.24
C THR A 57 -1.27 -6.85 8.88
N LEU A 58 -2.10 -7.90 8.84
CA LEU A 58 -2.67 -8.42 7.59
C LEU A 58 -3.51 -7.34 6.88
N MET A 59 -4.35 -6.62 7.62
CA MET A 59 -5.21 -5.60 7.05
C MET A 59 -4.40 -4.42 6.52
N ASN A 60 -3.35 -4.01 7.24
CA ASN A 60 -2.41 -3.00 6.78
C ASN A 60 -1.76 -3.42 5.45
N ALA A 61 -1.19 -4.64 5.40
CA ALA A 61 -0.57 -5.18 4.20
C ALA A 61 -1.55 -5.26 3.02
N LEU A 62 -2.72 -5.87 3.22
CA LEU A 62 -3.72 -6.01 2.16
C LEU A 62 -4.15 -4.65 1.59
N TYR A 63 -4.39 -3.65 2.43
CA TYR A 63 -4.82 -2.33 1.98
C TYR A 63 -3.70 -1.52 1.34
N HIS A 64 -2.47 -1.66 1.85
CA HIS A 64 -1.27 -1.11 1.22
C HIS A 64 -1.09 -1.67 -0.19
N GLU A 65 -1.09 -3.00 -0.37
CA GLU A 65 -0.94 -3.61 -1.69
C GLU A 65 -2.12 -3.33 -2.63
N THR A 66 -3.33 -3.28 -2.10
CA THR A 66 -4.52 -2.85 -2.87
C THR A 66 -4.37 -1.42 -3.36
N ARG A 67 -3.74 -0.55 -2.57
CA ARG A 67 -3.50 0.83 -2.97
C ARG A 67 -2.52 0.93 -4.13
N HIS A 68 -1.48 0.10 -4.17
CA HIS A 68 -0.63 -0.01 -5.36
C HIS A 68 -1.41 -0.48 -6.59
N CYS A 69 -2.25 -1.51 -6.47
CA CYS A 69 -3.13 -1.95 -7.56
C CYS A 69 -3.97 -0.79 -8.12
N GLU A 70 -4.58 0.00 -7.24
CA GLU A 70 -5.29 1.20 -7.65
C GLU A 70 -4.38 2.20 -8.39
N GLN A 71 -3.24 2.57 -7.79
CA GLN A 71 -2.31 3.56 -8.36
C GLN A 71 -1.87 3.18 -9.79
N PHE A 72 -1.56 1.91 -10.03
CA PHE A 72 -1.20 1.39 -11.36
C PHE A 72 -2.37 1.47 -12.34
N TYR A 73 -3.57 1.05 -11.94
CA TYR A 73 -4.73 1.09 -12.84
C TYR A 73 -5.14 2.53 -13.19
N LEU A 74 -5.10 3.45 -12.23
CA LEU A 74 -5.39 4.85 -12.50
C LEU A 74 -4.35 5.46 -13.44
N SER A 75 -3.08 5.11 -13.28
CA SER A 75 -2.02 5.49 -14.23
C SER A 75 -2.30 4.93 -15.63
N ALA A 76 -2.75 3.68 -15.73
CA ALA A 76 -3.10 3.05 -17.01
C ALA A 76 -4.26 3.79 -17.71
N ARG A 77 -5.32 4.14 -16.96
CA ARG A 77 -6.46 4.93 -17.47
C ARG A 77 -6.04 6.31 -17.95
N TYR A 78 -5.05 6.91 -17.29
CA TYR A 78 -4.52 8.22 -17.67
C TYR A 78 -3.69 8.14 -18.95
N LEU A 79 -2.87 7.09 -19.09
CA LEU A 79 -2.13 6.81 -20.32
C LEU A 79 -3.07 6.49 -21.49
N ALA A 80 -4.13 5.71 -21.26
CA ALA A 80 -5.14 5.42 -22.29
C ALA A 80 -5.80 6.69 -22.88
N MET A 81 -6.01 7.70 -22.04
CA MET A 81 -6.48 9.02 -22.45
C MET A 81 -5.40 9.81 -23.21
N SER A 82 -4.14 9.68 -22.81
CA SER A 82 -3.03 10.51 -23.31
C SER A 82 -2.40 9.99 -24.60
N PHE A 83 -2.45 8.67 -24.84
CA PHE A 83 -1.89 8.07 -26.06
C PHE A 83 -2.82 8.26 -27.26
N ASN A 84 -2.20 8.40 -28.43
CA ASN A 84 -2.85 8.47 -29.74
C ASN A 84 -2.65 7.15 -30.50
N GLY A 85 -3.55 6.87 -31.45
CA GLY A 85 -3.49 5.67 -32.29
C GLY A 85 -4.58 4.64 -31.97
N SER A 86 -4.45 3.45 -32.58
CA SER A 86 -5.39 2.34 -32.40
C SER A 86 -5.41 1.84 -30.95
N ASN A 87 -6.52 1.21 -30.54
CA ASN A 87 -6.61 0.60 -29.21
C ASN A 87 -5.47 -0.39 -28.96
N GLU A 88 -5.13 -1.21 -29.96
CA GLU A 88 -4.02 -2.17 -29.89
C GLU A 88 -2.67 -1.50 -29.59
N LYS A 89 -2.36 -0.41 -30.29
CA LYS A 89 -1.14 0.36 -30.02
C LYS A 89 -1.14 0.90 -28.59
N LYS A 90 -2.27 1.48 -28.15
CA LYS A 90 -2.40 1.99 -26.78
C LYS A 90 -2.24 0.89 -25.73
N VAL A 91 -2.79 -0.30 -25.95
CA VAL A 91 -2.62 -1.46 -25.05
C VAL A 91 -1.13 -1.77 -24.92
N ASN A 92 -0.43 -1.92 -26.04
CA ASN A 92 1.00 -2.24 -26.04
C ASN A 92 1.82 -1.14 -25.37
N ASP A 93 1.55 0.13 -25.67
CA ASP A 93 2.23 1.27 -25.04
C ASP A 93 2.00 1.27 -23.52
N ILE A 94 0.76 1.01 -23.05
CA ILE A 94 0.45 0.92 -21.61
C ILE A 94 1.13 -0.28 -20.96
N VAL A 95 1.10 -1.46 -21.58
CA VAL A 95 1.75 -2.67 -21.06
C VAL A 95 3.25 -2.45 -20.92
N ASN A 96 3.89 -1.86 -21.92
CA ASN A 96 5.33 -1.57 -21.88
C ASN A 96 5.66 -0.50 -20.83
N GLU A 97 4.89 0.59 -20.79
CA GLU A 97 5.11 1.71 -19.88
C GLU A 97 4.81 1.35 -18.42
N LEU A 98 3.82 0.47 -18.17
CA LEU A 98 3.37 0.13 -16.82
C LEU A 98 3.71 -1.29 -16.36
N ASP A 99 4.27 -2.15 -17.22
CA ASP A 99 4.53 -3.59 -16.96
C ASP A 99 3.32 -4.23 -16.26
N ILE A 100 2.13 -3.87 -16.72
CA ILE A 100 0.87 -4.42 -16.22
C ILE A 100 0.40 -5.56 -17.10
N LYS A 101 -0.42 -6.43 -16.52
CA LYS A 101 -1.11 -7.48 -17.27
C LYS A 101 -1.95 -6.88 -18.41
N ARG A 102 -1.91 -7.50 -19.59
CA ARG A 102 -2.49 -6.96 -20.84
C ARG A 102 -4.00 -6.68 -20.76
N ASP A 103 -4.76 -7.61 -20.19
CA ASP A 103 -6.22 -7.48 -19.98
C ASP A 103 -6.58 -6.26 -19.11
N ILE A 104 -5.70 -5.87 -18.18
CA ILE A 104 -5.86 -4.68 -17.36
C ILE A 104 -5.65 -3.40 -18.18
N ALA A 105 -4.68 -3.39 -19.10
CA ALA A 105 -4.48 -2.28 -20.03
C ALA A 105 -5.66 -2.13 -20.99
N GLU A 106 -6.19 -3.24 -21.50
CA GLU A 106 -7.41 -3.26 -22.32
C GLU A 106 -8.62 -2.71 -21.56
N GLU A 107 -8.80 -3.09 -20.29
CA GLU A 107 -9.87 -2.57 -19.44
C GLU A 107 -9.70 -1.06 -19.16
N ALA A 108 -8.47 -0.60 -18.93
CA ALA A 108 -8.18 0.81 -18.75
C ALA A 108 -8.56 1.67 -19.96
N ILE A 109 -8.42 1.13 -21.18
CA ILE A 109 -8.83 1.80 -22.44
C ILE A 109 -10.34 1.91 -22.58
N LYS A 110 -11.12 0.96 -22.05
CA LYS A 110 -12.59 1.06 -22.01
C LYS A 110 -13.05 2.15 -21.03
N HIS A 111 -12.18 2.52 -20.09
CA HIS A 111 -12.48 3.46 -19.01
C HIS A 111 -11.42 4.57 -18.91
N PRO A 112 -11.10 5.33 -19.97
CA PRO A 112 -10.05 6.34 -19.90
C PRO A 112 -10.44 7.44 -18.89
N TYR A 113 -9.44 8.16 -18.36
CA TYR A 113 -9.75 9.37 -17.59
C TYR A 113 -10.39 10.45 -18.48
N GLU A 114 -11.22 11.27 -17.88
CA GLU A 114 -11.67 12.51 -18.54
C GLU A 114 -10.52 13.50 -18.63
N SER A 115 -10.34 14.11 -19.81
CA SER A 115 -9.33 15.16 -19.98
C SER A 115 -9.61 16.35 -19.05
N ARG A 116 -8.55 17.03 -18.59
CA ARG A 116 -8.68 18.24 -17.75
C ARG A 116 -9.61 19.27 -18.39
N ALA A 117 -9.51 19.44 -19.71
CA ALA A 117 -10.39 20.34 -20.46
C ALA A 117 -11.86 19.91 -20.39
N SER A 118 -12.14 18.60 -20.55
CA SER A 118 -13.48 18.04 -20.41
C SER A 118 -14.03 18.23 -18.98
N VAL A 119 -13.24 17.92 -17.95
CA VAL A 119 -13.64 18.08 -16.54
C VAL A 119 -13.99 19.54 -16.23
N ARG A 120 -13.18 20.49 -16.72
CA ARG A 120 -13.43 21.93 -16.55
C ARG A 120 -14.75 22.36 -17.20
N LYS A 121 -15.04 21.86 -18.42
CA LYS A 121 -16.27 22.14 -19.17
C LYS A 121 -17.51 21.39 -18.66
N SER A 122 -17.35 20.32 -17.89
CA SER A 122 -18.48 19.50 -17.41
C SER A 122 -19.50 20.30 -16.57
N LYS A 123 -20.78 19.90 -16.57
CA LYS A 123 -21.80 20.50 -15.68
C LYS A 123 -21.76 19.94 -14.24
N ARG A 124 -20.72 19.18 -13.88
CA ARG A 124 -20.57 18.59 -12.54
C ARG A 124 -20.44 19.68 -11.47
N SER A 125 -20.80 19.34 -10.24
CA SER A 125 -20.65 20.23 -9.09
C SER A 125 -19.19 20.68 -8.91
N LYS A 126 -18.99 21.90 -8.40
CA LYS A 126 -17.65 22.47 -8.14
C LYS A 126 -16.77 21.53 -7.29
N ILE A 127 -17.37 20.90 -6.28
CA ILE A 127 -16.70 19.92 -5.40
C ILE A 127 -16.23 18.69 -6.20
N SER A 128 -17.10 18.15 -7.07
CA SER A 128 -16.74 17.01 -7.92
C SER A 128 -15.60 17.36 -8.87
N LYS A 129 -15.61 18.54 -9.49
CA LYS A 129 -14.53 18.99 -10.38
C LYS A 129 -13.20 19.11 -9.65
N LYS A 130 -13.19 19.75 -8.47
CA LYS A 130 -11.98 19.93 -7.66
C LYS A 130 -11.35 18.59 -7.30
N ASN A 131 -12.17 17.60 -6.93
CA ASN A 131 -11.69 16.27 -6.58
C ASN A 131 -11.09 15.53 -7.79
N ILE A 132 -11.73 15.58 -8.95
CA ILE A 132 -11.21 14.93 -10.17
C ILE A 132 -9.89 15.57 -10.61
N LEU A 133 -9.79 16.91 -10.55
CA LEU A 133 -8.54 17.60 -10.90
C LEU A 133 -7.40 17.24 -9.94
N ALA A 134 -7.66 17.17 -8.63
CA ALA A 134 -6.66 16.74 -7.66
C ALA A 134 -6.23 15.28 -7.84
N GLU A 135 -7.16 14.41 -8.23
CA GLU A 135 -6.87 13.02 -8.58
C GLU A 135 -5.98 12.95 -9.83
N LEU A 136 -6.30 13.70 -10.89
CA LEU A 136 -5.47 13.82 -12.09
C LEU A 136 -4.07 14.36 -11.78
N ASP A 137 -3.94 15.37 -10.90
CA ASP A 137 -2.62 15.86 -10.45
C ASP A 137 -1.83 14.77 -9.74
N THR A 138 -2.49 13.93 -8.94
CA THR A 138 -1.85 12.83 -8.21
C THR A 138 -1.42 11.72 -9.18
N VAL A 139 -2.30 11.32 -10.10
CA VAL A 139 -2.00 10.30 -11.12
C VAL A 139 -0.87 10.75 -12.04
N ASN A 140 -0.83 12.02 -12.44
CA ASN A 140 0.28 12.56 -13.23
C ASN A 140 1.62 12.42 -12.51
N LYS A 141 1.66 12.63 -11.19
CA LYS A 141 2.89 12.47 -10.41
C LYS A 141 3.31 11.00 -10.32
N TRP A 142 2.37 10.08 -10.09
CA TRP A 142 2.66 8.64 -10.12
C TRP A 142 3.14 8.18 -11.49
N GLN A 143 2.50 8.64 -12.56
CA GLN A 143 2.88 8.29 -13.92
C GLN A 143 4.27 8.81 -14.27
N ALA A 144 4.61 10.05 -13.87
CA ALA A 144 5.98 10.56 -14.00
C ALA A 144 6.98 9.69 -13.24
N LEU A 145 6.63 9.23 -12.03
CA LEU A 145 7.47 8.33 -11.24
C LEU A 145 7.63 6.94 -11.90
N PHE A 146 6.55 6.35 -12.40
CA PHE A 146 6.59 5.04 -13.07
C PHE A 146 7.35 5.08 -14.39
N ARG A 147 7.31 6.21 -15.11
CA ARG A 147 8.17 6.45 -16.28
C ARG A 147 9.63 6.49 -15.87
N ARG A 148 9.94 7.21 -14.78
CA ARG A 148 11.31 7.33 -14.24
C ARG A 148 11.88 5.97 -13.89
N LEU A 149 11.15 5.15 -13.14
CA LEU A 149 11.57 3.80 -12.76
C LEU A 149 11.79 2.82 -13.95
N ARG A 150 11.52 3.24 -15.20
CA ARG A 150 11.58 2.39 -16.40
C ARG A 150 12.29 3.00 -17.61
N GLY A 151 12.84 4.21 -17.50
CA GLY A 151 13.31 4.99 -18.64
C GLY A 151 14.47 4.38 -19.43
N THR A 152 14.60 4.77 -20.72
CA THR A 152 15.73 4.47 -21.61
C THR A 152 16.87 5.53 -21.53
N LYS A 153 18.05 5.14 -22.05
CA LYS A 153 19.46 5.48 -21.69
C LYS A 153 20.04 6.91 -21.74
N ALA A 154 19.42 7.95 -22.32
CA ALA A 154 20.20 9.17 -22.67
C ALA A 154 19.92 10.40 -21.78
N ASP A 155 18.75 11.02 -21.86
CA ASP A 155 18.47 12.27 -21.11
C ASP A 155 17.99 12.02 -19.67
N ASN A 156 17.55 10.80 -19.42
CA ASN A 156 17.22 10.29 -18.11
C ASN A 156 18.47 10.11 -17.24
N GLN A 157 19.62 9.79 -17.81
CA GLN A 157 20.76 9.24 -17.09
C GLN A 157 21.19 10.07 -15.87
N ARG A 158 21.10 11.40 -15.86
CA ARG A 158 21.61 12.21 -14.73
C ARG A 158 20.68 12.28 -13.52
N LEU A 159 19.40 12.62 -13.71
CA LEU A 159 18.41 12.65 -12.61
C LEU A 159 18.00 11.23 -12.18
N ILE A 160 18.05 10.30 -13.13
CA ILE A 160 17.83 8.88 -12.88
C ILE A 160 19.00 8.27 -12.11
N THR A 161 20.26 8.57 -12.43
CA THR A 161 21.39 8.04 -11.66
C THR A 161 21.33 8.50 -10.20
N GLU A 162 20.91 9.73 -9.89
CA GLU A 162 20.86 10.19 -8.50
C GLU A 162 19.72 9.55 -7.69
N GLU A 163 18.49 9.54 -8.22
CA GLU A 163 17.32 8.98 -7.52
C GLU A 163 17.28 7.44 -7.58
N GLU A 164 17.71 6.80 -8.68
CA GLU A 164 17.88 5.34 -8.74
C GLU A 164 19.08 4.87 -7.92
N ASN A 165 20.20 5.62 -7.89
CA ASN A 165 21.25 5.28 -6.94
C ASN A 165 20.72 5.44 -5.53
N GLU A 166 19.91 6.45 -5.21
CA GLU A 166 19.32 6.56 -3.87
C GLU A 166 18.37 5.38 -3.58
N VAL A 167 17.46 5.03 -4.48
CA VAL A 167 16.55 3.87 -4.37
C VAL A 167 17.33 2.57 -4.23
N ALA A 168 18.23 2.27 -5.16
CA ALA A 168 19.05 1.07 -5.17
C ALA A 168 20.00 1.02 -3.97
N THR A 169 20.54 2.16 -3.52
CA THR A 169 21.36 2.25 -2.30
C THR A 169 20.50 2.01 -1.07
N VAL A 170 19.31 2.60 -0.98
CA VAL A 170 18.37 2.40 0.13
C VAL A 170 17.94 0.92 0.18
N GLU A 171 17.60 0.32 -0.95
CA GLU A 171 17.24 -1.10 -1.05
C GLU A 171 18.42 -2.03 -0.74
N ALA A 172 19.60 -1.76 -1.29
CA ALA A 172 20.82 -2.54 -1.04
C ALA A 172 21.19 -2.47 0.45
N ASN A 173 21.19 -1.27 1.03
CA ASN A 173 21.46 -1.08 2.45
C ASN A 173 20.39 -1.73 3.34
N LEU A 174 19.11 -1.69 2.93
CA LEU A 174 18.04 -2.40 3.63
C LEU A 174 18.26 -3.91 3.59
N ASN A 175 18.65 -4.47 2.44
CA ASN A 175 18.91 -5.89 2.28
C ASN A 175 20.16 -6.33 3.05
N GLU A 176 21.23 -5.53 3.03
CA GLU A 176 22.45 -5.77 3.81
C GLU A 176 22.14 -5.75 5.31
N ALA A 177 21.45 -4.71 5.79
CA ALA A 177 21.05 -4.62 7.19
C ALA A 177 20.12 -5.76 7.60
N ARG A 178 19.18 -6.17 6.73
CA ARG A 178 18.32 -7.34 7.00
C ARG A 178 19.12 -8.63 7.12
N LYS A 179 20.03 -8.89 6.19
CA LYS A 179 20.89 -10.09 6.20
C LYS A 179 21.73 -10.15 7.48
N PHE A 180 22.33 -9.03 7.87
CA PHE A 180 23.08 -8.94 9.13
C PHE A 180 22.21 -9.25 10.34
N LEU A 181 21.01 -8.67 10.42
CA LEU A 181 20.11 -8.87 11.57
C LEU A 181 19.64 -10.33 11.67
N GLU A 182 19.37 -10.98 10.54
CA GLU A 182 19.01 -12.40 10.48
C GLU A 182 20.19 -13.30 10.92
N GLU A 183 21.40 -13.02 10.44
CA GLU A 183 22.61 -13.73 10.91
C GLU A 183 22.83 -13.53 12.40
N TYR A 184 22.65 -12.31 12.91
CA TYR A 184 22.83 -11.96 14.32
C TYR A 184 21.87 -12.73 15.22
N GLU A 185 20.59 -12.88 14.84
CA GLU A 185 19.61 -13.63 15.64
C GLU A 185 19.96 -15.10 15.83
N ASN A 186 20.73 -15.67 14.89
CA ASN A 186 21.17 -17.08 14.91
C ASN A 186 22.52 -17.30 15.65
N LEU A 187 23.16 -16.24 16.16
CA LEU A 187 24.42 -16.35 16.91
C LEU A 187 24.22 -16.85 18.34
N SER A 188 25.30 -17.38 18.93
CA SER A 188 25.39 -17.66 20.37
C SER A 188 25.26 -16.38 21.21
N ASP A 189 24.84 -16.49 22.47
CA ASP A 189 24.71 -15.31 23.36
C ASP A 189 26.05 -14.59 23.56
N GLU A 190 27.15 -15.34 23.59
CA GLU A 190 28.50 -14.77 23.70
C GLU A 190 28.85 -13.92 22.45
N ASP A 191 28.55 -14.44 21.25
CA ASP A 191 28.81 -13.74 20.00
C ASP A 191 27.85 -12.57 19.78
N LYS A 192 26.58 -12.68 20.21
CA LYS A 192 25.63 -11.57 20.25
C LYS A 192 26.16 -10.42 21.09
N ASN A 193 26.67 -10.71 22.29
CA ASN A 193 27.26 -9.68 23.15
C ASN A 193 28.47 -8.99 22.50
N LYS A 194 29.31 -9.74 21.78
CA LYS A 194 30.45 -9.18 21.03
C LYS A 194 30.01 -8.29 19.87
N ARG A 195 28.91 -8.62 19.17
CA ARG A 195 28.44 -7.91 17.97
C ARG A 195 27.31 -6.89 18.21
N LYS A 196 26.91 -6.67 19.46
CA LYS A 196 25.78 -5.79 19.82
C LYS A 196 25.90 -4.37 19.23
N GLY A 197 27.11 -3.81 19.19
CA GLY A 197 27.35 -2.47 18.60
C GLY A 197 27.06 -2.42 17.09
N GLU A 198 27.46 -3.46 16.34
CA GLU A 198 27.17 -3.60 14.91
C GLU A 198 25.67 -3.78 14.67
N TYR A 199 25.01 -4.59 15.51
CA TYR A 199 23.56 -4.80 15.45
C TYR A 199 22.78 -3.49 15.56
N GLU A 200 23.08 -2.65 16.56
CA GLU A 200 22.37 -1.37 16.72
C GLU A 200 22.66 -0.41 15.56
N LYS A 201 23.87 -0.43 15.00
CA LYS A 201 24.21 0.35 13.80
C LYS A 201 23.36 -0.07 12.59
N TYR A 202 23.32 -1.38 12.28
CA TYR A 202 22.56 -1.90 11.15
C TYR A 202 21.05 -1.72 11.35
N LYS A 203 20.55 -1.89 12.57
CA LYS A 203 19.14 -1.61 12.91
C LYS A 203 18.78 -0.15 12.67
N LYS A 204 19.61 0.79 13.13
CA LYS A 204 19.42 2.23 12.89
C LYS A 204 19.44 2.55 11.39
N GLN A 205 20.42 2.03 10.65
CA GLN A 205 20.52 2.24 9.20
C GLN A 205 19.30 1.69 8.46
N ARG A 206 18.83 0.49 8.84
CA ARG A 206 17.59 -0.10 8.31
C ARG A 206 16.39 0.82 8.58
N ASP A 207 16.24 1.31 9.80
CA ASP A 207 15.09 2.14 10.20
C ASP A 207 15.10 3.49 9.47
N GLU A 208 16.27 4.11 9.28
CA GLU A 208 16.45 5.34 8.50
C GLU A 208 16.12 5.12 7.02
N ASN A 209 16.64 4.06 6.42
CA ASN A 209 16.36 3.72 5.02
C ASN A 209 14.88 3.35 4.81
N HIS A 210 14.28 2.62 5.74
CA HIS A 210 12.86 2.31 5.69
C HIS A 210 12.00 3.56 5.83
N LYS A 211 12.41 4.53 6.65
CA LYS A 211 11.74 5.84 6.71
C LYS A 211 11.80 6.56 5.37
N LYS A 212 12.96 6.65 4.72
CA LYS A 212 13.11 7.27 3.39
C LYS A 212 12.23 6.57 2.34
N TYR A 213 12.23 5.23 2.32
CA TYR A 213 11.36 4.44 1.46
C TYR A 213 9.88 4.80 1.64
N ARG A 214 9.40 4.89 2.89
CA ARG A 214 8.02 5.28 3.21
C ARG A 214 7.67 6.72 2.82
N GLU A 215 8.65 7.57 2.57
CA GLU A 215 8.45 8.97 2.14
C GLU A 215 8.27 9.09 0.62
N TRP A 216 8.58 8.04 -0.16
CA TRP A 216 8.33 8.05 -1.61
C TRP A 216 6.84 8.23 -1.91
N LEU A 217 6.51 9.01 -2.94
CA LEU A 217 5.13 9.47 -3.14
C LEU A 217 4.06 8.35 -3.23
N HIS A 218 4.38 7.27 -3.93
CA HIS A 218 3.46 6.13 -4.11
C HIS A 218 3.40 5.25 -2.86
N GLU A 219 4.54 5.04 -2.20
CA GLU A 219 4.67 4.33 -0.93
C GLU A 219 3.99 5.06 0.22
N ALA A 220 4.25 6.35 0.40
CA ALA A 220 3.65 7.18 1.44
C ALA A 220 2.13 7.12 1.41
N ASP A 221 1.55 7.20 0.21
CA ASP A 221 0.11 7.09 0.00
C ASP A 221 -0.41 5.66 0.24
N ALA A 222 0.34 4.62 -0.13
CA ALA A 222 0.00 3.23 0.18
C ALA A 222 0.08 2.93 1.69
N TRP A 223 1.14 3.38 2.36
CA TRP A 223 1.34 3.26 3.81
C TRP A 223 0.32 4.05 4.62
N ASP A 224 -0.06 5.25 4.19
CA ASP A 224 -1.12 6.03 4.85
C ASP A 224 -2.46 5.28 4.83
N VAL A 225 -2.83 4.72 3.67
CA VAL A 225 -4.06 3.91 3.53
C VAL A 225 -3.98 2.65 4.37
N GLY A 226 -2.89 1.88 4.27
CA GLY A 226 -2.69 0.65 5.04
C GLY A 226 -2.73 0.90 6.55
N SER A 227 -2.00 1.92 7.03
CA SER A 227 -1.89 2.22 8.47
C SER A 227 -3.23 2.65 9.05
N LYS A 228 -3.95 3.59 8.41
CA LYS A 228 -5.29 4.03 8.87
C LYS A 228 -6.26 2.87 9.03
N VAL A 229 -6.20 1.90 8.11
CA VAL A 229 -7.03 0.71 8.22
C VAL A 229 -6.53 -0.18 9.35
N GLY A 230 -5.25 -0.54 9.39
CA GLY A 230 -4.66 -1.31 10.48
C GLY A 230 -5.03 -0.77 11.87
N ASP A 231 -4.89 0.54 12.07
CA ASP A 231 -5.20 1.26 13.31
C ASP A 231 -6.70 1.21 13.64
N SER A 232 -7.59 1.27 12.65
CA SER A 232 -9.04 1.11 12.89
C SER A 232 -9.39 -0.30 13.42
N TYR A 233 -8.58 -1.30 13.05
CA TYR A 233 -8.75 -2.68 13.51
C TYR A 233 -8.14 -2.92 14.89
N THR A 234 -7.14 -2.13 15.33
CA THR A 234 -6.64 -2.21 16.70
C THR A 234 -7.65 -1.64 17.71
N ASP A 235 -8.36 -0.56 17.35
CA ASP A 235 -9.17 0.19 18.32
C ASP A 235 -10.67 -0.14 18.36
N GLN A 236 -11.34 -0.30 17.22
CA GLN A 236 -12.82 -0.37 17.17
C GLN A 236 -13.35 -1.68 16.59
N ALA A 237 -12.72 -2.22 15.55
CA ALA A 237 -13.21 -3.43 14.89
C ALA A 237 -13.00 -4.69 15.73
N VAL A 238 -11.91 -4.80 16.49
CA VAL A 238 -11.74 -5.89 17.47
C VAL A 238 -12.83 -5.83 18.54
N ARG A 239 -13.19 -4.64 19.06
CA ARG A 239 -14.29 -4.51 20.03
C ARG A 239 -15.64 -4.88 19.43
N HIS A 240 -15.90 -4.48 18.20
CA HIS A 240 -17.16 -4.79 17.51
C HIS A 240 -17.24 -6.26 17.08
N LEU A 241 -16.20 -6.84 16.50
CA LEU A 241 -16.15 -8.26 16.14
C LEU A 241 -16.26 -9.14 17.38
N LEU A 242 -15.54 -8.83 18.47
CA LEU A 242 -15.71 -9.56 19.74
C LEU A 242 -17.13 -9.43 20.31
N SER A 243 -17.78 -8.27 20.14
CA SER A 243 -19.18 -8.01 20.55
C SER A 243 -20.21 -8.74 19.68
N VAL A 244 -19.94 -8.88 18.38
CA VAL A 244 -20.80 -9.63 17.45
C VAL A 244 -20.63 -11.14 17.66
N PHE A 245 -19.40 -11.62 17.84
CA PHE A 245 -19.12 -13.03 18.12
C PHE A 245 -19.52 -13.47 19.54
N SER A 246 -19.55 -12.56 20.53
CA SER A 246 -20.10 -12.88 21.86
C SER A 246 -21.63 -13.00 21.88
N LYS A 247 -22.31 -12.42 20.89
CA LYS A 247 -23.77 -12.46 20.71
C LYS A 247 -24.24 -13.57 19.76
N ALA A 248 -23.38 -14.01 18.84
CA ALA A 248 -23.66 -15.17 18.00
C ALA A 248 -23.51 -16.45 18.85
N LYS A 249 -24.55 -17.30 18.90
CA LYS A 249 -24.50 -18.63 19.55
C LYS A 249 -23.63 -19.60 18.73
N ILE A 250 -22.34 -19.36 18.65
CA ILE A 250 -21.36 -20.26 18.03
C ILE A 250 -20.67 -21.01 19.16
N GLY A 251 -20.55 -22.34 19.02
CA GLY A 251 -20.28 -23.32 20.08
C GLY A 251 -18.93 -23.19 20.82
N PRO A 252 -18.07 -24.23 20.87
CA PRO A 252 -16.96 -24.34 21.82
C PRO A 252 -15.91 -23.19 21.79
N GLU A 253 -15.93 -22.37 20.74
CA GLU A 253 -15.16 -21.12 20.60
C GLU A 253 -15.48 -20.07 21.69
N ARG A 254 -16.64 -20.20 22.35
CA ARG A 254 -17.06 -19.34 23.48
C ARG A 254 -16.12 -19.43 24.69
N ALA A 255 -15.49 -20.58 24.93
CA ALA A 255 -14.53 -20.75 26.03
C ALA A 255 -13.21 -20.01 25.75
N LEU A 256 -12.74 -20.06 24.51
CA LEU A 256 -11.53 -19.36 24.06
C LEU A 256 -11.75 -17.84 24.14
N LEU A 257 -12.91 -17.36 23.66
CA LEU A 257 -13.29 -15.94 23.68
C LEU A 257 -13.54 -15.40 25.10
N SER A 258 -14.16 -16.19 25.99
CA SER A 258 -14.37 -15.80 27.40
C SER A 258 -13.05 -15.69 28.18
N SER A 259 -12.08 -16.57 27.89
CA SER A 259 -10.73 -16.47 28.48
C SER A 259 -9.98 -15.20 28.05
N LEU A 260 -10.19 -14.76 26.80
CA LEU A 260 -9.60 -13.53 26.24
C LEU A 260 -10.26 -12.26 26.77
N LEU A 261 -11.54 -12.32 27.18
CA LEU A 261 -12.28 -11.20 27.77
C LEU A 261 -11.96 -11.05 29.27
N ASN A 262 -11.86 -12.14 30.03
CA ASN A 262 -11.56 -12.09 31.47
C ASN A 262 -10.13 -11.61 31.79
N LYS A 263 -9.18 -11.78 30.87
CA LYS A 263 -7.80 -11.26 31.03
C LYS A 263 -7.67 -9.76 30.77
N SER A 264 -8.65 -9.13 30.11
CA SER A 264 -8.65 -7.69 29.86
C SER A 264 -9.59 -7.01 30.86
N LYS A 265 -9.06 -6.47 31.96
CA LYS A 265 -9.78 -5.54 32.84
C LYS A 265 -10.13 -4.27 32.04
N ILE A 266 -11.24 -4.28 31.31
CA ILE A 266 -11.69 -3.12 30.52
C ILE A 266 -13.12 -2.78 30.93
N THR A 267 -13.23 -1.69 31.68
CA THR A 267 -14.49 -1.07 32.10
C THR A 267 -15.19 -0.45 30.88
N THR A 268 -16.43 -0.84 30.64
CA THR A 268 -17.27 -0.32 29.56
C THR A 268 -17.92 0.98 29.99
N ASN A 269 -17.49 2.12 29.42
CA ASN A 269 -18.29 3.34 29.38
C ASN A 269 -18.44 3.84 27.93
N THR A 270 -19.70 3.82 27.48
CA THR A 270 -20.37 4.70 26.51
C THR A 270 -19.84 4.78 25.06
N ILE A 271 -20.56 4.14 24.13
CA ILE A 271 -20.58 4.50 22.70
C ILE A 271 -22.00 4.93 22.33
N LYS A 272 -22.23 6.25 22.30
CA LYS A 272 -23.26 6.89 21.49
C LYS A 272 -22.55 7.74 20.45
N ASN A 273 -22.74 7.40 19.17
CA ASN A 273 -22.56 8.19 17.95
C ASN A 273 -21.81 7.41 16.87
N GLY A 274 -22.57 6.81 15.96
CA GLY A 274 -22.05 6.34 14.68
C GLY A 274 -21.53 7.52 13.87
N LYS A 275 -20.22 7.54 13.61
CA LYS A 275 -19.60 8.40 12.61
C LYS A 275 -18.97 7.51 11.54
N ASN A 276 -19.27 7.86 10.29
CA ASN A 276 -18.69 7.28 9.08
C ASN A 276 -17.16 7.22 9.17
N ILE A 277 -16.58 6.07 8.85
CA ILE A 277 -15.14 5.90 8.63
C ILE A 277 -14.73 6.85 7.48
N PRO A 278 -13.83 7.81 7.69
CA PRO A 278 -13.53 8.84 6.69
C PRO A 278 -12.55 8.31 5.65
N TRP A 279 -13.06 7.72 4.56
CA TRP A 279 -12.25 7.35 3.38
C TRP A 279 -11.87 8.56 2.50
N ARG A 280 -12.40 9.76 2.80
CA ARG A 280 -11.93 11.00 2.18
C ARG A 280 -10.87 11.62 3.06
N ILE A 281 -9.62 11.58 2.59
CA ILE A 281 -8.56 12.44 3.09
C ILE A 281 -9.03 13.89 2.89
N LYS A 282 -9.39 14.59 3.97
CA LYS A 282 -9.30 16.06 3.97
C LYS A 282 -7.81 16.37 3.96
N ARG A 283 -7.23 16.59 2.78
CA ARG A 283 -5.84 17.06 2.64
C ARG A 283 -5.80 18.56 2.99
N GLU A 284 -5.54 18.86 4.26
CA GLU A 284 -4.89 20.11 4.66
C GLU A 284 -3.44 19.80 5.01
N THR A 285 -2.63 19.48 3.99
CA THR A 285 -1.17 19.43 4.14
C THR A 285 -0.62 20.71 3.53
N ARG A 286 -0.34 21.71 4.38
CA ARG A 286 0.55 22.82 4.02
C ARG A 286 1.96 22.23 3.95
N ILE A 287 2.45 21.98 2.74
CA ILE A 287 3.86 21.74 2.50
C ILE A 287 4.51 23.13 2.46
N SER A 288 5.15 23.53 3.55
CA SER A 288 6.03 24.69 3.56
C SER A 288 7.38 24.27 2.98
N PHE A 289 7.67 24.73 1.75
CA PHE A 289 9.03 24.70 1.23
C PHE A 289 9.85 25.76 1.97
N ALA A 290 10.78 25.32 2.81
CA ALA A 290 11.87 26.18 3.26
C ALA A 290 12.80 26.41 2.07
N ARG A 291 12.94 27.68 1.64
CA ARG A 291 13.98 28.10 0.71
C ARG A 291 15.31 28.00 1.45
N PHE A 292 16.21 27.16 0.98
CA PHE A 292 17.63 27.34 1.28
C PHE A 292 18.14 28.47 0.39
N GLN A 293 18.69 29.50 1.04
CA GLN A 293 19.53 30.54 0.45
C GLN A 293 20.94 30.02 0.26
#